data_AF-A0A7R9T491-F1
#
_entry.id   AF-A0A7R9T491-F1
#
_cell.length_a   1.000
_cell.length_b   1.000
_cell.length_c   1.000
_cell.angle_alpha   90.00
_cell.angle_beta   90.00
_cell.angle_gamma   90.00
#
_symmetry.space_group_name_H-M   'P 1'
#
loop_
_entity.id
_entity.type
_entity.pdbx_description
1 polymer ?
#
loop_
_entity_poly.entity_id
_entity_poly.type
_entity_poly.pdbx_seq_one_letter_code
_entity_poly.pdbx_strand_id
1 'polypeptide(L)'
;TQCLAAGGVWRKAKFNFDSFPEAFLSVFIIATGDNWQDLMYEAMDVVGVDQEPIRDNAKWACVYFFVSILFGFLLWANLFVSALIDNFNRIAHDENDGKLLVTDEQRVWQQAMLLATVHADNSWRRSPPETPWKAVVHGVVSKYTFDAFSVFMIVLNMVTMMAIRANPSKSEDDYQVWMGNTLAIWYMLEAYLLIVAMKWKNYWQSGWNKIDFIVAVSGVVGLLIPDVYESGVGGAFRMLRFLRLFKIVQVSKGLRTLFATFLSAIPGVVNVALLSLLFMYIYACLGVALFGDMSSDYLGAALSEYSNFVTFPKAMVSLFVSYTGNWQGYFTDIYVDDRCYENTSLPANVTCSPRYVSIFYFVTYVITGVFFLGNLFIAIILERFSFCASEEGVGGSGESNFLYATMTLKRVARQISRSVREATKLAPSERQDAYVEKRRARSKAGSGTATPSTPHLSKNNSIQRASTASTTPASASPHGDFDPFDDPTDEVIDTVRSNLEEIRAKTQSPIAVEDDLDFEDVKSALRDALPTQDAASLLAAANAVDRLPRSRR
;
A
#
# COMPACT_ATOMS: atom_id res chain seq x y z
N THR A 1 -36.58 -50.74 12.99
CA THR A 1 -36.56 -51.94 13.88
C THR A 1 -35.31 -52.79 13.69
N GLN A 2 -34.85 -53.02 12.45
CA GLN A 2 -33.62 -53.79 12.16
C GLN A 2 -32.36 -53.19 12.80
N CYS A 3 -32.17 -51.86 12.72
CA CYS A 3 -31.06 -51.14 13.36
C CYS A 3 -30.96 -51.41 14.87
N LEU A 4 -32.08 -51.25 15.61
CA LEU A 4 -32.13 -51.52 17.05
C LEU A 4 -31.87 -52.99 17.38
N ALA A 5 -32.36 -53.92 16.55
CA ALA A 5 -32.13 -55.36 16.74
C ALA A 5 -30.65 -55.75 16.53
N ALA A 6 -29.91 -55.01 15.70
CA ALA A 6 -28.47 -55.16 15.50
C ALA A 6 -27.63 -54.45 16.59
N GLY A 7 -28.26 -53.85 17.60
CA GLY A 7 -27.58 -53.06 18.63
C GLY A 7 -27.15 -51.66 18.17
N GLY A 8 -27.60 -51.22 16.99
CA GLY A 8 -27.36 -49.87 16.47
C GLY A 8 -28.29 -48.83 17.08
N VAL A 9 -27.95 -47.55 16.88
CA VAL A 9 -28.75 -46.41 17.34
C VAL A 9 -29.28 -45.65 16.13
N TRP A 10 -30.61 -45.48 16.06
CA TRP A 10 -31.24 -44.69 15.01
C TRP A 10 -31.22 -43.21 15.39
N ARG A 11 -30.52 -42.37 14.61
CA ARG A 11 -30.32 -40.94 14.88
C ARG A 11 -30.86 -40.09 13.73
N LYS A 12 -31.27 -38.88 14.06
CA LYS A 12 -31.59 -37.85 13.05
C LYS A 12 -30.31 -37.21 12.55
N ALA A 13 -30.31 -36.79 11.27
CA ALA A 13 -29.29 -35.92 10.73
C ALA A 13 -29.13 -34.64 11.56
N LYS A 14 -27.89 -34.11 11.64
CA LYS A 14 -27.58 -32.89 12.42
C LYS A 14 -28.44 -31.72 11.96
N PHE A 15 -28.55 -31.55 10.64
CA PHE A 15 -29.42 -30.57 10.00
C PHE A 15 -30.48 -31.31 9.19
N ASN A 16 -31.73 -30.88 9.29
CA ASN A 16 -32.86 -31.61 8.69
C ASN A 16 -34.00 -30.64 8.33
N PHE A 17 -35.05 -31.21 7.73
CA PHE A 17 -36.23 -30.50 7.27
C PHE A 17 -37.50 -30.99 8.00
N ASP A 18 -37.36 -31.50 9.23
CA ASP A 18 -38.47 -32.09 9.99
C ASP A 18 -39.54 -31.06 10.38
N SER A 19 -39.12 -29.83 10.65
CA SER A 19 -40.00 -28.76 11.11
C SER A 19 -39.49 -27.40 10.63
N PHE A 20 -40.33 -26.37 10.72
CA PHE A 20 -40.04 -25.07 10.10
C PHE A 20 -38.73 -24.42 10.61
N PRO A 21 -38.43 -24.36 11.92
CA PRO A 21 -37.16 -23.81 12.41
C PRO A 21 -35.92 -24.59 11.95
N GLU A 22 -35.96 -25.93 11.93
CA GLU A 22 -34.86 -26.77 11.48
C GLU A 22 -34.64 -26.63 9.96
N ALA A 23 -35.74 -26.60 9.20
CA ALA A 23 -35.70 -26.32 7.77
C ALA A 23 -35.15 -24.92 7.49
N PHE A 24 -35.55 -23.92 8.27
CA PHE A 24 -35.06 -22.54 8.13
C PHE A 24 -33.55 -22.46 8.40
N LEU A 25 -33.07 -23.13 9.45
CA LEU A 25 -31.64 -23.21 9.74
C LEU A 25 -30.87 -23.92 8.61
N SER A 26 -31.38 -25.04 8.11
CA SER A 26 -30.79 -25.78 6.99
C SER A 26 -30.73 -24.92 5.72
N VAL A 27 -31.81 -24.21 5.38
CA VAL A 27 -31.86 -23.27 4.25
C VAL A 27 -30.93 -22.08 4.46
N PHE A 28 -30.81 -21.56 5.68
CA PHE A 28 -29.85 -20.50 6.00
C PHE A 28 -28.41 -20.95 5.71
N ILE A 29 -28.01 -22.15 6.16
CA ILE A 29 -26.70 -22.73 5.87
C ILE A 29 -26.48 -22.81 4.36
N ILE A 30 -27.43 -23.40 3.63
CA ILE A 30 -27.36 -23.54 2.16
C ILE A 30 -27.21 -22.17 1.49
N ALA A 31 -27.96 -21.15 1.93
CA ALA A 31 -27.93 -19.82 1.37
C ALA A 31 -26.61 -19.07 1.63
N THR A 32 -25.88 -19.41 2.70
CA THR A 32 -24.55 -18.84 2.94
C THR A 32 -23.45 -19.41 2.03
N GLY A 33 -23.70 -20.58 1.42
CA GLY A 33 -22.75 -21.25 0.53
C GLY A 33 -21.61 -21.97 1.24
N ASP A 34 -21.63 -22.08 2.56
CA ASP A 34 -20.60 -22.72 3.38
C ASP A 34 -21.02 -24.14 3.79
N ASN A 35 -20.22 -25.14 3.42
CA ASN A 35 -20.45 -26.58 3.67
C ASN A 35 -21.87 -27.11 3.36
N TRP A 36 -22.56 -26.49 2.41
CA TRP A 36 -23.91 -26.89 1.99
C TRP A 36 -23.94 -28.30 1.34
N GLN A 37 -22.81 -28.76 0.82
CA GLN A 37 -22.71 -30.05 0.14
C GLN A 37 -23.01 -31.22 1.08
N ASP A 38 -22.74 -31.09 2.37
CA ASP A 38 -22.96 -32.18 3.33
C ASP A 38 -24.47 -32.45 3.48
N LEU A 39 -25.28 -31.39 3.59
CA LEU A 39 -26.75 -31.49 3.58
C LEU A 39 -27.27 -32.03 2.24
N MET A 40 -26.62 -31.68 1.13
CA MET A 40 -27.00 -32.20 -0.18
C MET A 40 -26.74 -33.70 -0.28
N TYR A 41 -25.57 -34.18 0.16
CA TYR A 41 -25.23 -35.60 0.13
C TYR A 41 -26.16 -36.41 1.02
N GLU A 42 -26.45 -35.94 2.24
CA GLU A 42 -27.43 -36.58 3.12
C GLU A 42 -28.83 -36.66 2.48
N ALA A 43 -29.26 -35.61 1.78
CA ALA A 43 -30.54 -35.60 1.08
C ALA A 43 -30.56 -36.50 -0.17
N MET A 44 -29.44 -36.65 -0.87
CA MET A 44 -29.31 -37.57 -2.01
C MET A 44 -29.36 -39.04 -1.59
N ASP A 45 -29.04 -39.34 -0.34
CA ASP A 45 -29.03 -40.70 0.18
C ASP A 45 -30.41 -41.14 0.71
N VAL A 46 -31.40 -40.24 0.74
CA VAL A 46 -32.76 -40.53 1.23
C VAL A 46 -33.46 -41.59 0.38
N VAL A 47 -34.15 -42.52 1.05
CA VAL A 47 -34.98 -43.57 0.43
C VAL A 47 -36.46 -43.39 0.78
N GLY A 48 -36.78 -43.28 2.07
CA GLY A 48 -38.14 -43.12 2.58
C GLY A 48 -38.15 -42.97 4.11
N VAL A 49 -39.33 -42.71 4.67
CA VAL A 49 -39.49 -42.58 6.14
C VAL A 49 -39.18 -43.94 6.80
N ASP A 50 -38.39 -43.90 7.89
CA ASP A 50 -37.93 -45.06 8.65
C ASP A 50 -37.12 -46.11 7.85
N GLN A 51 -36.51 -45.69 6.73
CA GLN A 51 -35.61 -46.52 5.92
C GLN A 51 -34.18 -46.00 5.98
N GLU A 52 -33.21 -46.92 5.99
CA GLU A 52 -31.78 -46.59 5.99
C GLU A 52 -31.41 -45.81 4.73
N PRO A 53 -30.67 -44.70 4.84
CA PRO A 53 -30.14 -44.00 3.69
C PRO A 53 -29.25 -44.92 2.86
N ILE A 54 -29.50 -44.95 1.54
CA ILE A 54 -28.67 -45.69 0.59
C ILE A 54 -27.94 -44.66 -0.23
N ARG A 55 -26.62 -44.75 -0.22
CA ARG A 55 -25.75 -43.85 -0.98
C ARG A 55 -26.26 -43.69 -2.41
N ASP A 56 -26.41 -42.45 -2.85
CA ASP A 56 -26.74 -42.11 -4.23
C ASP A 56 -28.12 -42.62 -4.71
N ASN A 57 -29.09 -42.84 -3.81
CA ASN A 57 -30.42 -43.32 -4.17
C ASN A 57 -31.30 -42.24 -4.84
N ALA A 58 -31.45 -41.08 -4.20
CA ALA A 58 -32.24 -39.96 -4.65
C ALA A 58 -31.36 -38.86 -5.27
N LYS A 59 -30.52 -39.21 -6.26
CA LYS A 59 -29.58 -38.27 -6.89
C LYS A 59 -30.21 -36.95 -7.36
N TRP A 60 -31.48 -36.98 -7.77
CA TRP A 60 -32.22 -35.82 -8.23
C TRP A 60 -32.39 -34.74 -7.15
N ALA A 61 -32.30 -35.10 -5.86
CA ALA A 61 -32.40 -34.16 -4.75
C ALA A 61 -31.33 -33.05 -4.83
N CYS A 62 -30.18 -33.29 -5.47
CA CYS A 62 -29.15 -32.28 -5.69
C CYS A 62 -29.66 -31.03 -6.42
N VAL A 63 -30.67 -31.18 -7.29
CA VAL A 63 -31.27 -30.08 -8.05
C VAL A 63 -31.85 -29.02 -7.11
N TYR A 64 -32.50 -29.45 -6.01
CA TYR A 64 -33.01 -28.52 -5.01
C TYR A 64 -31.90 -27.65 -4.42
N PHE A 65 -30.76 -28.25 -4.05
CA PHE A 65 -29.64 -27.52 -3.45
C PHE A 65 -28.96 -26.57 -4.43
N PHE A 66 -28.73 -27.01 -5.68
CA PHE A 66 -28.19 -26.15 -6.73
C PHE A 66 -29.09 -24.95 -7.00
N VAL A 67 -30.41 -25.16 -7.10
CA VAL A 67 -31.38 -24.08 -7.29
C VAL A 67 -31.38 -23.16 -6.07
N SER A 68 -31.47 -23.70 -4.85
CA SER A 68 -31.44 -22.92 -3.61
C SER A 68 -30.19 -22.06 -3.48
N ILE A 69 -29.03 -22.53 -3.93
CA ILE A 69 -27.78 -21.75 -3.94
C ILE A 69 -27.79 -20.72 -5.05
N LEU A 70 -28.24 -21.08 -6.25
CA LEU A 70 -28.37 -20.13 -7.34
C LEU A 70 -29.24 -18.93 -6.91
N PHE A 71 -30.38 -19.18 -6.28
CA PHE A 71 -31.25 -18.12 -5.78
C PHE A 71 -30.70 -17.45 -4.51
N GLY A 72 -30.27 -18.22 -3.52
CA GLY A 72 -29.76 -17.70 -2.24
C GLY A 72 -28.48 -16.90 -2.41
N PHE A 73 -27.43 -17.52 -2.97
CA PHE A 73 -26.13 -16.89 -3.13
C PHE A 73 -26.14 -15.77 -4.19
N LEU A 74 -26.75 -15.97 -5.37
CA LEU A 74 -26.72 -14.93 -6.41
C LEU A 74 -27.69 -13.78 -6.15
N LEU A 75 -28.83 -13.99 -5.49
CA LEU A 75 -29.77 -12.89 -5.25
C LEU A 75 -29.51 -12.24 -3.90
N TRP A 76 -29.41 -13.00 -2.82
CA TRP A 76 -29.35 -12.40 -1.48
C TRP A 76 -28.01 -11.71 -1.23
N ALA A 77 -26.88 -12.39 -1.50
CA ALA A 77 -25.57 -11.78 -1.27
C ALA A 77 -25.32 -10.58 -2.19
N ASN A 78 -25.68 -10.68 -3.49
CA ASN A 78 -25.48 -9.57 -4.43
C ASN A 78 -26.46 -8.42 -4.19
N LEU A 79 -27.72 -8.67 -3.82
CA LEU A 79 -28.67 -7.59 -3.51
C LEU A 79 -28.25 -6.87 -2.22
N PHE A 80 -27.79 -7.61 -1.20
CA PHE A 80 -27.33 -7.00 0.03
C PHE A 80 -26.06 -6.16 -0.20
N VAL A 81 -25.07 -6.70 -0.92
CA VAL A 81 -23.84 -5.97 -1.28
C VAL A 81 -24.17 -4.74 -2.11
N SER A 82 -25.02 -4.87 -3.14
CA SER A 82 -25.44 -3.73 -3.98
C SER A 82 -26.15 -2.68 -3.15
N ALA A 83 -27.14 -3.06 -2.35
CA ALA A 83 -27.87 -2.10 -1.52
C ALA A 83 -26.98 -1.43 -0.46
N LEU A 84 -26.01 -2.15 0.10
CA LEU A 84 -25.04 -1.58 1.03
C LEU A 84 -24.12 -0.59 0.31
N ILE A 85 -23.57 -0.97 -0.85
CA ILE A 85 -22.71 -0.11 -1.68
C ILE A 85 -23.49 1.12 -2.14
N ASP A 86 -24.72 0.98 -2.61
CA ASP A 86 -25.56 2.08 -3.07
C ASP A 86 -25.88 3.05 -1.93
N ASN A 87 -26.22 2.53 -0.74
CA ASN A 87 -26.42 3.37 0.44
C ASN A 87 -25.11 4.05 0.88
N PHE A 88 -24.00 3.33 0.83
CA PHE A 88 -22.69 3.86 1.21
C PHE A 88 -22.24 4.97 0.26
N ASN A 89 -22.38 4.74 -1.05
CA ASN A 89 -22.11 5.73 -2.10
C ASN A 89 -23.05 6.92 -1.99
N ARG A 90 -24.34 6.70 -1.70
CA ARG A 90 -25.29 7.81 -1.48
C ARG A 90 -24.86 8.67 -0.29
N ILE A 91 -24.51 8.08 0.84
CA ILE A 91 -24.03 8.83 2.01
C ILE A 91 -22.72 9.55 1.69
N ALA A 92 -21.81 8.89 0.95
CA ALA A 92 -20.55 9.49 0.53
C ALA A 92 -20.72 10.68 -0.43
N HIS A 93 -21.81 10.71 -1.23
CA HIS A 93 -22.13 11.81 -2.13
C HIS A 93 -22.99 12.91 -1.47
N ASP A 94 -23.93 12.56 -0.58
CA ASP A 94 -24.85 13.50 0.08
C ASP A 94 -24.16 14.31 1.19
N GLU A 95 -23.24 13.69 1.94
CA GLU A 95 -22.28 14.46 2.73
C GLU A 95 -21.22 14.98 1.75
N ASN A 96 -21.20 16.29 1.54
CA ASN A 96 -20.37 17.09 0.59
C ASN A 96 -18.84 16.87 0.66
N ASP A 97 -18.36 15.76 1.20
CA ASP A 97 -16.99 15.52 1.60
C ASP A 97 -16.47 14.09 1.34
N GLY A 98 -17.30 13.09 1.00
CA GLY A 98 -16.81 11.72 0.74
C GLY A 98 -16.00 11.11 1.90
N LYS A 99 -16.24 11.59 3.13
CA LYS A 99 -15.38 11.44 4.32
C LYS A 99 -15.67 10.20 5.18
N LEU A 100 -16.62 9.35 4.80
CA LEU A 100 -17.31 8.49 5.76
C LEU A 100 -16.42 7.52 6.54
N LEU A 101 -15.27 7.08 6.01
CA LEU A 101 -14.40 6.07 6.65
C LEU A 101 -12.91 6.41 6.68
N VAL A 102 -12.52 7.64 6.34
CA VAL A 102 -11.11 8.07 6.31
C VAL A 102 -11.00 9.37 7.09
N THR A 103 -10.05 9.44 8.03
CA THR A 103 -9.82 10.68 8.78
C THR A 103 -9.20 11.74 7.90
N ASP A 104 -9.36 13.03 8.24
CA ASP A 104 -8.76 14.14 7.49
C ASP A 104 -7.22 13.98 7.36
N GLU A 105 -6.56 13.49 8.42
CA GLU A 105 -5.12 13.20 8.38
C GLU A 105 -4.76 12.08 7.39
N GLN A 106 -5.57 11.01 7.36
CA GLN A 106 -5.37 9.89 6.43
C GLN A 106 -5.59 10.33 4.98
N ARG A 107 -6.56 11.22 4.72
CA ARG A 107 -6.82 11.80 3.39
C ARG A 107 -5.62 12.61 2.88
N VAL A 108 -5.07 13.50 3.71
CA VAL A 108 -3.88 14.27 3.37
C VAL A 108 -2.70 13.35 3.06
N TRP A 109 -2.53 12.28 3.84
CA TRP A 109 -1.49 11.28 3.59
C TRP A 109 -1.71 10.55 2.25
N GLN A 110 -2.93 10.13 1.93
CA GLN A 110 -3.29 9.47 0.67
C GLN A 110 -3.01 10.37 -0.54
N GLN A 111 -3.42 11.63 -0.49
CA GLN A 111 -3.18 12.60 -1.57
C GLN A 111 -1.68 12.89 -1.75
N ALA A 112 -0.93 13.03 -0.65
CA ALA A 112 0.52 13.19 -0.70
C ALA A 112 1.21 11.97 -1.31
N MET A 113 0.74 10.76 -1.02
CA MET A 113 1.25 9.51 -1.58
C MET A 113 0.98 9.43 -3.09
N LEU A 114 -0.25 9.72 -3.51
CA LEU A 114 -0.63 9.75 -4.92
C LEU A 114 0.23 10.76 -5.71
N LEU A 115 0.36 12.00 -5.22
CA LEU A 115 1.21 13.01 -5.83
C LEU A 115 2.68 12.57 -5.91
N ALA A 116 3.20 11.94 -4.86
CA ALA A 116 4.57 11.43 -4.85
C ALA A 116 4.79 10.33 -5.91
N THR A 117 3.78 9.52 -6.20
CA THR A 117 3.87 8.45 -7.22
C THR A 117 3.79 8.99 -8.65
N VAL A 118 2.94 9.99 -8.90
CA VAL A 118 2.83 10.68 -10.20
C VAL A 118 4.09 11.48 -10.50
N HIS A 119 4.67 12.14 -9.49
CA HIS A 119 5.82 13.04 -9.63
C HIS A 119 7.17 12.39 -9.31
N ALA A 120 7.25 11.07 -9.23
CA ALA A 120 8.51 10.34 -9.16
C ALA A 120 9.27 10.47 -10.50
N ASP A 121 9.78 11.66 -10.80
CA ASP A 121 10.64 11.96 -11.95
C ASP A 121 12.05 11.43 -11.65
N ASN A 122 12.59 10.63 -12.57
CA ASN A 122 13.96 10.14 -12.55
C ASN A 122 14.95 11.26 -12.90
N SER A 123 14.82 12.42 -12.25
CA SER A 123 15.59 13.62 -12.54
C SER A 123 17.11 13.41 -12.40
N TRP A 124 17.53 12.43 -11.60
CA TRP A 124 18.93 12.03 -11.45
C TRP A 124 19.55 11.52 -12.77
N ARG A 125 18.76 10.93 -13.66
CA ARG A 125 19.23 10.46 -14.98
C ARG A 125 19.66 11.61 -15.89
N ARG A 126 19.15 12.83 -15.67
CA ARG A 126 19.48 14.02 -16.46
C ARG A 126 20.71 14.78 -15.94
N SER A 127 21.11 14.57 -14.69
CA SER A 127 22.19 15.33 -14.05
C SER A 127 23.43 14.46 -13.80
N PRO A 128 24.41 14.45 -14.73
CA PRO A 128 25.64 13.70 -14.52
C PRO A 128 26.47 14.30 -13.36
N PRO A 129 27.23 13.47 -12.61
CA PRO A 129 28.17 13.94 -11.60
C PRO A 129 29.39 14.64 -12.24
N GLU A 130 29.95 15.62 -11.54
CA GLU A 130 31.08 16.46 -12.04
C GLU A 130 32.38 15.69 -12.21
N THR A 131 32.59 14.63 -11.43
CA THR A 131 33.81 13.81 -11.50
C THR A 131 33.77 12.86 -12.71
N PRO A 132 34.83 12.80 -13.54
CA PRO A 132 34.82 12.13 -14.85
C PRO A 132 34.55 10.63 -14.78
N TRP A 133 35.13 9.91 -13.81
CA TRP A 133 34.88 8.47 -13.66
C TRP A 133 33.43 8.17 -13.23
N LYS A 134 32.82 9.03 -12.39
CA LYS A 134 31.40 8.88 -12.02
C LYS A 134 30.48 9.23 -13.18
N ALA A 135 30.90 10.12 -14.08
CA ALA A 135 30.13 10.46 -15.28
C ALA A 135 30.05 9.26 -16.25
N VAL A 136 31.12 8.48 -16.37
CA VAL A 136 31.11 7.21 -17.12
C VAL A 136 30.12 6.22 -16.50
N VAL A 137 30.17 6.02 -15.17
CA VAL A 137 29.23 5.14 -14.46
C VAL A 137 27.79 5.61 -14.64
N HIS A 138 27.53 6.91 -14.47
CA HIS A 138 26.21 7.50 -14.72
C HIS A 138 25.74 7.27 -16.16
N GLY A 139 26.62 7.41 -17.15
CA GLY A 139 26.32 7.16 -18.56
C GLY A 139 25.97 5.70 -18.88
N VAL A 140 26.45 4.74 -18.10
CA VAL A 140 26.07 3.31 -18.21
C VAL A 140 24.73 3.06 -17.52
N VAL A 141 24.60 3.49 -16.25
CA VAL A 141 23.45 3.20 -15.38
C VAL A 141 22.18 3.95 -15.81
N SER A 142 22.32 5.12 -16.43
CA SER A 142 21.17 5.92 -16.90
C SER A 142 20.47 5.35 -18.13
N LYS A 143 21.09 4.39 -18.85
CA LYS A 143 20.51 3.78 -20.06
C LYS A 143 19.43 2.77 -19.73
N TYR A 144 18.41 2.69 -20.59
CA TYR A 144 17.35 1.69 -20.49
C TYR A 144 17.87 0.24 -20.58
N THR A 145 19.01 0.02 -21.26
CA THR A 145 19.65 -1.30 -21.33
C THR A 145 20.09 -1.82 -19.97
N PHE A 146 20.50 -0.92 -19.06
CA PHE A 146 20.86 -1.29 -17.69
C PHE A 146 19.62 -1.73 -16.92
N ASP A 147 18.53 -0.97 -17.00
CA ASP A 147 17.25 -1.33 -16.38
C ASP A 147 16.70 -2.65 -16.92
N ALA A 148 16.77 -2.87 -18.24
CA ALA A 148 16.36 -4.11 -18.89
C ALA A 148 17.20 -5.32 -18.42
N PHE A 149 18.50 -5.13 -18.23
CA PHE A 149 19.38 -6.18 -17.71
C PHE A 149 19.09 -6.49 -16.23
N SER A 150 18.81 -5.46 -15.42
CA SER A 150 18.34 -5.67 -14.04
C SER A 150 17.03 -6.45 -14.00
N VAL A 151 16.07 -6.15 -14.90
CA VAL A 151 14.83 -6.94 -15.05
C VAL A 151 15.14 -8.39 -15.43
N PHE A 152 16.02 -8.60 -16.40
CA PHE A 152 16.44 -9.95 -16.80
C PHE A 152 17.01 -10.74 -15.60
N MET A 153 17.85 -10.12 -14.76
CA MET A 153 18.39 -10.75 -13.56
C MET A 153 17.31 -11.06 -12.50
N ILE A 154 16.27 -10.23 -12.38
CA ILE A 154 15.11 -10.52 -11.53
C ILE A 154 14.35 -11.74 -12.06
N VAL A 155 14.07 -11.79 -13.36
CA VAL A 155 13.37 -12.92 -13.99
C VAL A 155 14.19 -14.21 -13.88
N LEU A 156 15.51 -14.13 -14.08
CA LEU A 156 16.41 -15.26 -13.86
C LEU A 156 16.34 -15.73 -12.41
N ASN A 157 16.37 -14.80 -11.44
CA ASN A 157 16.19 -15.13 -10.03
C ASN A 157 14.84 -15.83 -9.77
N MET A 158 13.74 -15.37 -10.37
CA MET A 158 12.43 -16.02 -10.26
C MET A 158 12.48 -17.48 -10.70
N VAL A 159 13.01 -17.74 -11.90
CA VAL A 159 13.11 -19.10 -12.43
C VAL A 159 13.94 -19.99 -11.53
N THR A 160 15.04 -19.46 -10.96
CA THR A 160 15.88 -20.24 -10.04
C THR A 160 15.16 -20.56 -8.73
N MET A 161 14.33 -19.66 -8.22
CA MET A 161 13.52 -19.89 -7.02
C MET A 161 12.41 -20.93 -7.25
N MET A 162 11.86 -21.00 -8.46
CA MET A 162 10.86 -22.02 -8.82
C MET A 162 11.43 -23.44 -8.78
N ALA A 163 12.75 -23.61 -8.92
CA ALA A 163 13.42 -24.91 -8.83
C ALA A 163 13.67 -25.39 -7.39
N ILE A 164 13.24 -24.65 -6.36
CA ILE A 164 13.33 -25.09 -4.96
C ILE A 164 12.27 -26.15 -4.69
N ARG A 165 12.70 -27.31 -4.20
CA ARG A 165 11.81 -28.42 -3.82
C ARG A 165 12.16 -29.00 -2.47
N ALA A 166 11.19 -29.66 -1.84
CA ALA A 166 11.45 -30.44 -0.63
C ALA A 166 12.38 -31.62 -0.97
N ASN A 167 13.38 -31.86 -0.12
CA ASN A 167 14.42 -32.89 -0.29
C ASN A 167 15.20 -32.76 -1.61
N PRO A 168 15.93 -31.65 -1.83
CA PRO A 168 16.78 -31.50 -3.01
C PRO A 168 17.96 -32.48 -2.96
N SER A 169 18.40 -32.93 -4.13
CA SER A 169 19.70 -33.61 -4.27
C SER A 169 20.83 -32.61 -3.97
N LYS A 170 21.99 -33.12 -3.55
CA LYS A 170 23.16 -32.28 -3.25
C LYS A 170 23.55 -31.37 -4.42
N SER A 171 23.50 -31.87 -5.65
CA SER A 171 23.79 -31.08 -6.86
C SER A 171 22.80 -29.94 -7.10
N GLU A 172 21.52 -30.12 -6.74
CA GLU A 172 20.52 -29.07 -6.84
C GLU A 172 20.76 -27.99 -5.78
N ASP A 173 21.10 -28.39 -4.56
CA ASP A 173 21.40 -27.45 -3.47
C ASP A 173 22.68 -26.64 -3.77
N ASP A 174 23.74 -27.31 -4.26
CA ASP A 174 24.98 -26.67 -4.71
C ASP A 174 24.70 -25.65 -5.83
N TYR A 175 23.84 -25.99 -6.80
CA TYR A 175 23.42 -25.08 -7.86
C TYR A 175 22.65 -23.87 -7.31
N GLN A 176 21.72 -24.09 -6.38
CA GLN A 176 20.94 -23.03 -5.75
C GLN A 176 21.82 -22.06 -4.96
N VAL A 177 22.82 -22.58 -4.24
CA VAL A 177 23.81 -21.76 -3.52
C VAL A 177 24.65 -20.95 -4.49
N TRP A 178 25.20 -21.58 -5.53
CA TRP A 178 26.06 -20.90 -6.51
C TRP A 178 25.31 -19.79 -7.26
N MET A 179 24.11 -20.09 -7.71
CA MET A 179 23.24 -19.11 -8.39
C MET A 179 22.80 -18.00 -7.43
N GLY A 180 22.44 -18.35 -6.19
CA GLY A 180 22.09 -17.39 -5.14
C GLY A 180 23.22 -16.40 -4.84
N ASN A 181 24.46 -16.89 -4.75
CA ASN A 181 25.67 -16.09 -4.52
C ASN A 181 25.97 -15.18 -5.71
N THR A 182 25.89 -15.72 -6.94
CA THR A 182 26.10 -14.94 -8.17
C THR A 182 25.12 -13.76 -8.25
N LEU A 183 23.84 -14.02 -7.96
CA LEU A 183 22.81 -12.98 -7.94
C LEU A 183 23.02 -11.98 -6.80
N ALA A 184 23.45 -12.42 -5.61
CA ALA A 184 23.76 -11.52 -4.50
C ALA A 184 24.90 -10.53 -4.85
N ILE A 185 25.96 -11.02 -5.49
CA ILE A 185 27.06 -10.18 -5.98
C ILE A 185 26.55 -9.16 -7.01
N TRP A 186 25.72 -9.61 -7.96
CA TRP A 186 25.09 -8.71 -8.94
C TRP A 186 24.28 -7.60 -8.28
N TYR A 187 23.41 -7.92 -7.30
CA TYR A 187 22.60 -6.90 -6.64
C TYR A 187 23.43 -5.91 -5.82
N MET A 188 24.53 -6.36 -5.21
CA MET A 188 25.46 -5.45 -4.54
C MET A 188 26.16 -4.52 -5.52
N LEU A 189 26.60 -5.06 -6.66
CA LEU A 189 27.21 -4.28 -7.72
C LEU A 189 26.21 -3.25 -8.27
N GLU A 190 24.99 -3.66 -8.55
CA GLU A 190 23.91 -2.79 -8.99
C GLU A 190 23.65 -1.65 -7.98
N ALA A 191 23.48 -1.98 -6.70
CA ALA A 191 23.25 -0.99 -5.65
C ALA A 191 24.42 0.00 -5.55
N TYR A 192 25.66 -0.48 -5.62
CA TYR A 192 26.85 0.36 -5.63
C TYR A 192 26.88 1.31 -6.84
N LEU A 193 26.62 0.80 -8.05
CA LEU A 193 26.57 1.60 -9.28
C LEU A 193 25.48 2.68 -9.21
N LEU A 194 24.30 2.35 -8.66
CA LEU A 194 23.21 3.29 -8.44
C LEU A 194 23.55 4.36 -7.40
N ILE A 195 24.21 4.00 -6.30
CA ILE A 195 24.67 4.96 -5.29
C ILE A 195 25.63 5.98 -5.90
N VAL A 196 26.57 5.52 -6.73
CA VAL A 196 27.54 6.37 -7.43
C VAL A 196 26.84 7.28 -8.45
N ALA A 197 25.93 6.73 -9.26
CA ALA A 197 25.22 7.46 -10.30
C ALA A 197 24.22 8.50 -9.75
N MET A 198 23.44 8.14 -8.73
CA MET A 198 22.41 9.01 -8.16
C MET A 198 22.95 10.07 -7.20
N LYS A 199 24.19 9.90 -6.72
CA LYS A 199 24.77 10.58 -5.54
C LYS A 199 24.11 10.09 -4.25
N TRP A 200 24.92 9.98 -3.18
CA TRP A 200 24.51 9.44 -1.87
C TRP A 200 23.16 9.97 -1.39
N LYS A 201 22.99 11.29 -1.36
CA LYS A 201 21.77 11.94 -0.85
C LYS A 201 20.49 11.57 -1.63
N ASN A 202 20.56 11.44 -2.95
CA ASN A 202 19.37 11.14 -3.75
C ASN A 202 19.04 9.64 -3.68
N TYR A 203 20.05 8.77 -3.57
CA TYR A 203 19.84 7.33 -3.41
C TYR A 203 18.98 7.04 -2.17
N TRP A 204 19.34 7.64 -1.03
CA TRP A 204 18.62 7.45 0.24
C TRP A 204 17.29 8.20 0.36
N GLN A 205 16.91 9.00 -0.63
CA GLN A 205 15.57 9.62 -0.67
C GLN A 205 14.52 8.68 -1.27
N SER A 206 14.91 7.79 -2.19
CA SER A 206 14.00 6.82 -2.81
C SER A 206 13.71 5.66 -1.85
N GLY A 207 12.45 5.45 -1.50
CA GLY A 207 12.02 4.29 -0.70
C GLY A 207 12.36 2.95 -1.37
N TRP A 208 12.23 2.91 -2.69
CA TRP A 208 12.55 1.75 -3.52
C TRP A 208 14.03 1.36 -3.47
N ASN A 209 14.93 2.35 -3.53
CA ASN A 209 16.37 2.11 -3.44
C ASN A 209 16.79 1.62 -2.04
N LYS A 210 16.05 2.01 -0.98
CA LYS A 210 16.29 1.49 0.37
C LYS A 210 15.97 0.01 0.46
N ILE A 211 14.84 -0.41 -0.11
CA ILE A 211 14.44 -1.82 -0.18
C ILE A 211 15.49 -2.61 -0.99
N ASP A 212 15.85 -2.13 -2.17
CA ASP A 212 16.88 -2.74 -3.01
C ASP A 212 18.22 -2.90 -2.27
N PHE A 213 18.63 -1.88 -1.49
CA PHE A 213 19.85 -1.95 -0.67
C PHE A 213 19.77 -3.00 0.44
N ILE A 214 18.65 -3.04 1.19
CA ILE A 214 18.43 -4.05 2.25
C ILE A 214 18.52 -5.45 1.67
N VAL A 215 17.92 -5.66 0.51
CA VAL A 215 17.91 -6.94 -0.20
C VAL A 215 19.30 -7.33 -0.69
N ALA A 216 20.07 -6.38 -1.23
CA ALA A 216 21.45 -6.62 -1.65
C ALA A 216 22.32 -7.03 -0.45
N VAL A 217 22.24 -6.30 0.67
CA VAL A 217 22.99 -6.59 1.90
C VAL A 217 22.60 -7.95 2.50
N SER A 218 21.31 -8.31 2.51
CA SER A 218 20.85 -9.61 3.04
C SER A 218 21.46 -10.81 2.29
N GLY A 219 21.75 -10.64 1.00
CA GLY A 219 22.43 -11.65 0.19
C GLY A 219 23.91 -11.80 0.55
N VAL A 220 24.61 -10.70 0.87
CA VAL A 220 26.02 -10.72 1.29
C VAL A 220 26.18 -11.33 2.66
N VAL A 221 25.28 -11.03 3.60
CA VAL A 221 25.31 -11.63 4.94
C VAL A 221 25.25 -13.16 4.85
N GLY A 222 24.47 -13.71 3.91
CA GLY A 222 24.42 -15.15 3.68
C GLY A 222 25.68 -15.75 3.10
N LEU A 223 26.46 -14.96 2.36
CA LEU A 223 27.75 -15.39 1.82
C LEU A 223 28.86 -15.32 2.88
N LEU A 224 28.86 -14.28 3.72
CA LEU A 224 29.92 -14.02 4.70
C LEU A 224 29.73 -14.78 6.02
N ILE A 225 28.49 -15.12 6.39
CA ILE A 225 28.17 -15.78 7.66
C ILE A 225 27.19 -16.94 7.41
N PRO A 226 27.67 -18.09 6.90
CA PRO A 226 26.84 -19.26 6.60
C PRO A 226 26.08 -19.76 7.84
N ASP A 227 26.72 -19.72 9.01
CA ASP A 227 26.16 -20.17 10.29
C ASP A 227 24.88 -19.41 10.68
N VAL A 228 24.75 -18.14 10.29
CA VAL A 228 23.52 -17.35 10.51
C VAL A 228 22.37 -17.90 9.66
N TYR A 229 22.66 -18.43 8.47
CA TYR A 229 21.68 -19.04 7.59
C TYR A 229 21.26 -20.46 8.02
N GLU A 230 22.11 -21.15 8.78
CA GLU A 230 21.78 -22.45 9.40
C GLU A 230 21.00 -22.31 10.71
N SER A 231 21.04 -21.13 11.34
CA SER A 231 20.19 -20.82 12.49
C SER A 231 18.71 -20.70 12.12
N GLY A 232 17.80 -20.85 13.11
CA GLY A 232 16.36 -20.60 12.89
C GLY A 232 16.02 -19.20 12.37
N VAL A 233 16.92 -18.22 12.57
CA VAL A 233 16.79 -16.85 12.02
C VAL A 233 17.23 -16.78 10.55
N GLY A 234 18.07 -17.70 10.10
CA GLY A 234 18.54 -17.84 8.73
C GLY A 234 17.43 -18.05 7.71
N GLY A 235 16.36 -18.72 8.13
CA GLY A 235 15.12 -18.84 7.34
C GLY A 235 14.55 -17.48 6.95
N ALA A 236 14.54 -16.50 7.87
CA ALA A 236 14.00 -15.16 7.60
C ALA A 236 14.86 -14.39 6.59
N PHE A 237 16.19 -14.44 6.71
CA PHE A 237 17.09 -13.82 5.72
C PHE A 237 16.95 -14.46 4.34
N ARG A 238 16.74 -15.79 4.29
CA ARG A 238 16.42 -16.51 3.06
C ARG A 238 15.10 -16.02 2.45
N MET A 239 14.13 -15.56 3.24
CA MET A 239 12.89 -14.98 2.69
C MET A 239 13.09 -13.59 2.08
N LEU A 240 14.09 -12.81 2.53
CA LEU A 240 14.36 -11.47 1.97
C LEU A 240 14.77 -11.50 0.49
N ARG A 241 15.28 -12.63 -0.02
CA ARG A 241 15.55 -12.77 -1.46
C ARG A 241 14.29 -12.70 -2.31
N PHE A 242 13.11 -13.03 -1.76
CA PHE A 242 11.84 -12.84 -2.48
C PHE A 242 11.46 -11.36 -2.62
N LEU A 243 12.02 -10.48 -1.78
CA LEU A 243 11.77 -9.04 -1.93
C LEU A 243 12.30 -8.48 -3.25
N ARG A 244 13.29 -9.15 -3.87
CA ARG A 244 13.82 -8.83 -5.21
C ARG A 244 12.72 -8.80 -6.26
N LEU A 245 11.67 -9.59 -6.09
CA LEU A 245 10.54 -9.67 -7.02
C LEU A 245 9.74 -8.37 -7.04
N PHE A 246 9.66 -7.64 -5.93
CA PHE A 246 8.96 -6.36 -5.88
C PHE A 246 9.62 -5.28 -6.75
N LYS A 247 10.89 -5.46 -7.15
CA LYS A 247 11.55 -4.54 -8.08
C LYS A 247 10.87 -4.49 -9.45
N ILE A 248 10.13 -5.53 -9.85
CA ILE A 248 9.32 -5.50 -11.08
C ILE A 248 8.25 -4.40 -11.06
N VAL A 249 7.72 -4.08 -9.86
CA VAL A 249 6.75 -2.99 -9.63
C VAL A 249 7.39 -1.63 -9.96
N GLN A 250 8.69 -1.48 -9.74
CA GLN A 250 9.40 -0.23 -10.03
C GLN A 250 9.57 0.02 -11.53
N VAL A 251 9.66 -1.05 -12.32
CA VAL A 251 9.95 -0.96 -13.76
C VAL A 251 8.67 -0.79 -14.59
N SER A 252 7.58 -1.44 -14.19
CA SER A 252 6.29 -1.31 -14.88
C SER A 252 5.50 -0.12 -14.35
N LYS A 253 5.25 0.88 -15.22
CA LYS A 253 4.37 2.01 -14.90
C LYS A 253 2.99 1.55 -14.45
N GLY A 254 2.43 0.53 -15.12
CA GLY A 254 1.11 -0.03 -14.78
C GLY A 254 1.09 -0.68 -13.39
N LEU A 255 2.06 -1.56 -13.10
CA LEU A 255 2.14 -2.22 -11.77
C LEU A 255 2.38 -1.20 -10.66
N ARG A 256 3.21 -0.18 -10.91
CA ARG A 256 3.44 0.91 -9.95
C ARG A 256 2.15 1.66 -9.62
N THR A 257 1.35 1.98 -10.63
CA THR A 257 0.05 2.65 -10.42
C THR A 257 -0.89 1.74 -9.64
N LEU A 258 -1.04 0.47 -10.03
CA LEU A 258 -1.89 -0.49 -9.28
C LEU A 258 -1.45 -0.64 -7.82
N PHE A 259 -0.14 -0.74 -7.58
CA PHE A 259 0.40 -0.85 -6.22
C PHE A 259 0.19 0.43 -5.41
N ALA A 260 0.39 1.60 -6.02
CA ALA A 260 0.11 2.89 -5.38
C ALA A 260 -1.37 3.04 -5.02
N THR A 261 -2.28 2.68 -5.92
CA THR A 261 -3.73 2.63 -5.69
C THR A 261 -4.05 1.70 -4.52
N PHE A 262 -3.51 0.48 -4.52
CA PHE A 262 -3.68 -0.46 -3.41
C PHE A 262 -3.22 0.13 -2.07
N LEU A 263 -2.01 0.68 -2.01
CA LEU A 263 -1.49 1.31 -0.79
C LEU A 263 -2.33 2.51 -0.34
N SER A 264 -2.91 3.25 -1.28
CA SER A 264 -3.80 4.37 -0.96
C SER A 264 -5.12 3.92 -0.31
N ALA A 265 -5.58 2.69 -0.59
CA ALA A 265 -6.78 2.13 0.01
C ALA A 265 -6.56 1.61 1.44
N ILE A 266 -5.30 1.34 1.84
CA ILE A 266 -4.96 0.74 3.15
C ILE A 266 -5.56 1.49 4.34
N PRO A 267 -5.51 2.83 4.45
CA PRO A 267 -6.05 3.53 5.62
C PRO A 267 -7.54 3.25 5.87
N GLY A 268 -8.37 3.30 4.82
CA GLY A 268 -9.80 2.98 4.94
C GLY A 268 -10.05 1.51 5.27
N VAL A 269 -9.27 0.62 4.65
CA VAL A 269 -9.30 -0.82 4.94
C VAL A 269 -8.94 -1.10 6.41
N VAL A 270 -7.91 -0.45 6.94
CA VAL A 270 -7.47 -0.62 8.34
C VAL A 270 -8.56 -0.19 9.31
N ASN A 271 -9.27 0.92 9.04
CA ASN A 271 -10.35 1.38 9.93
C ASN A 271 -11.46 0.33 10.06
N VAL A 272 -11.91 -0.27 8.95
CA VAL A 272 -12.92 -1.34 8.98
C VAL A 272 -12.36 -2.66 9.50
N ALA A 273 -11.10 -2.98 9.22
CA ALA A 273 -10.45 -4.15 9.79
C ALA A 273 -10.35 -4.05 11.33
N LEU A 274 -10.06 -2.86 11.87
CA LEU A 274 -10.05 -2.62 13.32
C LEU A 274 -11.44 -2.76 13.94
N LEU A 275 -12.48 -2.26 13.28
CA LEU A 275 -13.86 -2.47 13.70
C LEU A 275 -14.24 -3.96 13.71
N SER A 276 -13.85 -4.68 12.66
CA SER A 276 -14.08 -6.13 12.53
C SER A 276 -13.31 -6.92 13.58
N LEU A 277 -12.09 -6.50 13.90
CA LEU A 277 -11.27 -7.10 14.96
C LEU A 277 -11.87 -6.84 16.35
N LEU A 278 -12.41 -5.65 16.61
CA LEU A 278 -13.11 -5.34 17.85
C LEU A 278 -14.39 -6.19 18.01
N PHE A 279 -15.16 -6.34 16.93
CA PHE A 279 -16.33 -7.22 16.92
C PHE A 279 -15.93 -8.68 17.21
N MET A 280 -14.88 -9.17 16.55
CA MET A 280 -14.33 -10.50 16.77
C MET A 280 -13.80 -10.68 18.20
N TYR A 281 -13.17 -9.66 18.78
CA TYR A 281 -12.72 -9.66 20.18
C TYR A 281 -13.90 -9.90 21.15
N ILE A 282 -15.02 -9.19 20.96
CA ILE A 282 -16.22 -9.34 21.79
C ILE A 282 -16.76 -10.77 21.67
N TYR A 283 -16.86 -11.29 20.45
CA TYR A 283 -17.32 -12.67 20.21
C TYR A 283 -16.33 -13.71 20.73
N ALA A 284 -15.02 -13.44 20.73
CA ALA A 284 -14.03 -14.36 21.28
C ALA A 284 -14.20 -14.50 22.80
N CYS A 285 -14.38 -13.38 23.51
CA CYS A 285 -14.68 -13.40 24.94
C CYS A 285 -15.98 -14.17 25.23
N LEU A 286 -17.04 -13.91 24.45
CA LEU A 286 -18.31 -14.63 24.56
C LEU A 286 -18.15 -16.13 24.24
N GLY A 287 -17.38 -16.47 23.22
CA GLY A 287 -17.12 -17.84 22.80
C GLY A 287 -16.36 -18.62 23.86
N VAL A 288 -15.33 -18.03 24.48
CA VAL A 288 -14.63 -18.66 25.63
C VAL A 288 -15.60 -18.88 26.79
N ALA A 289 -16.46 -17.90 27.10
CA ALA A 289 -17.41 -18.02 28.20
C ALA A 289 -18.51 -19.08 27.94
N LEU A 290 -18.94 -19.27 26.69
CA LEU A 290 -20.00 -20.22 26.33
C LEU A 290 -19.47 -21.63 26.01
N PHE A 291 -18.27 -21.71 25.44
CA PHE A 291 -17.75 -22.90 24.76
C PHE A 291 -16.37 -23.34 25.25
N GLY A 292 -15.78 -22.65 26.23
CA GLY A 292 -14.41 -22.92 26.70
C GLY A 292 -14.22 -24.28 27.37
N ASP A 293 -15.28 -24.86 27.94
CA ASP A 293 -15.23 -26.17 28.59
C ASP A 293 -15.33 -27.34 27.59
N MET A 294 -15.54 -27.06 26.30
CA MET A 294 -15.56 -28.08 25.25
C MET A 294 -14.13 -28.42 24.82
N SER A 295 -13.42 -29.19 25.64
CA SER A 295 -12.24 -29.94 25.18
C SER A 295 -12.71 -31.29 24.63
N SER A 296 -13.18 -31.31 23.39
CA SER A 296 -13.38 -32.57 22.68
C SER A 296 -12.04 -33.16 22.26
N ASP A 297 -11.92 -34.48 22.25
CA ASP A 297 -11.01 -35.16 21.32
C ASP A 297 -11.40 -34.64 19.93
N TYR A 298 -10.54 -33.85 19.29
CA TYR A 298 -10.84 -33.02 18.12
C TYR A 298 -11.22 -33.85 16.88
N LEU A 299 -12.42 -34.43 16.89
CA LEU A 299 -12.98 -35.34 15.89
C LEU A 299 -13.92 -34.63 14.92
N GLY A 300 -14.22 -33.36 15.18
CA GLY A 300 -15.13 -32.53 14.39
C GLY A 300 -14.51 -31.99 13.09
N ALA A 301 -15.33 -31.31 12.30
CA ALA A 301 -14.96 -30.78 10.99
C ALA A 301 -14.04 -29.55 11.07
N ALA A 302 -14.12 -28.74 12.14
CA ALA A 302 -13.35 -27.50 12.27
C ALA A 302 -12.67 -27.31 13.63
N LEU A 303 -13.26 -27.79 14.73
CA LEU A 303 -12.63 -27.74 16.04
C LEU A 303 -11.36 -28.60 16.05
N SER A 304 -10.23 -27.99 16.38
CA SER A 304 -8.91 -28.64 16.42
C SER A 304 -8.09 -28.17 17.63
N GLU A 305 -6.96 -28.83 17.89
CA GLU A 305 -6.03 -28.42 18.95
C GLU A 305 -5.61 -26.95 18.85
N TYR A 306 -5.49 -26.45 17.62
CA TYR A 306 -5.05 -25.10 17.30
C TYR A 306 -6.20 -24.11 17.10
N SER A 307 -7.42 -24.59 16.86
CA SER A 307 -8.61 -23.78 16.61
C SER A 307 -9.79 -24.27 17.44
N ASN A 308 -9.95 -23.67 18.62
CA ASN A 308 -11.04 -23.96 19.56
C ASN A 308 -11.32 -22.76 20.47
N PHE A 309 -12.33 -22.89 21.35
CA PHE A 309 -12.77 -21.82 22.25
C PHE A 309 -12.21 -21.93 23.68
N VAL A 310 -11.25 -22.82 23.94
CA VAL A 310 -10.71 -23.05 25.30
C VAL A 310 -9.97 -21.82 25.83
N THR A 311 -9.20 -21.15 24.98
CA THR A 311 -8.46 -19.94 25.35
C THR A 311 -8.74 -18.80 24.39
N PHE A 312 -8.65 -17.56 24.88
CA PHE A 312 -8.93 -16.37 24.08
C PHE A 312 -8.16 -16.31 22.73
N PRO A 313 -6.84 -16.58 22.66
CA PRO A 313 -6.13 -16.58 21.38
C PRO A 313 -6.63 -17.64 20.40
N LYS A 314 -6.99 -18.83 20.88
CA LYS A 314 -7.55 -19.89 20.04
C LYS A 314 -8.97 -19.54 19.56
N ALA A 315 -9.77 -18.88 20.40
CA ALA A 315 -11.08 -18.38 20.03
C ALA A 315 -10.98 -17.29 18.94
N MET A 316 -10.00 -16.39 19.05
CA MET A 316 -9.71 -15.41 18.00
C MET A 316 -9.34 -16.07 16.68
N VAL A 317 -8.52 -17.13 16.68
CA VAL A 317 -8.20 -17.90 15.46
C VAL A 317 -9.45 -18.58 14.89
N SER A 318 -10.26 -19.23 15.73
CA SER A 318 -11.49 -19.92 15.31
C SER A 318 -12.48 -18.96 14.66
N LEU A 319 -12.64 -17.77 15.25
CA LEU A 319 -13.49 -16.73 14.70
C LEU A 319 -12.88 -16.07 13.46
N PHE A 320 -11.56 -15.91 13.38
CA PHE A 320 -10.92 -15.42 12.16
C PHE A 320 -11.12 -16.39 10.98
N VAL A 321 -10.98 -17.70 11.22
CA VAL A 321 -11.34 -18.70 10.21
C VAL A 321 -12.81 -18.53 9.85
N SER A 322 -13.72 -18.61 10.84
CA SER A 322 -15.18 -18.43 10.62
C SER A 322 -15.56 -17.15 9.88
N TYR A 323 -14.84 -16.05 10.11
CA TYR A 323 -15.05 -14.76 9.44
C TYR A 323 -14.72 -14.81 7.95
N THR A 324 -13.69 -15.58 7.59
CA THR A 324 -13.21 -15.75 6.21
C THR A 324 -13.85 -16.95 5.49
N GLY A 325 -14.46 -17.88 6.24
CA GLY A 325 -15.18 -19.05 5.73
C GLY A 325 -15.23 -20.21 6.74
N ASN A 326 -15.88 -21.31 6.41
CA ASN A 326 -15.99 -22.50 7.26
C ASN A 326 -16.56 -22.22 8.67
N TRP A 327 -17.45 -21.23 8.81
CA TRP A 327 -18.18 -20.99 10.05
C TRP A 327 -19.11 -22.17 10.35
N GLN A 328 -19.65 -22.80 9.29
CA GLN A 328 -20.55 -23.94 9.39
C GLN A 328 -19.87 -25.12 10.09
N GLY A 329 -18.57 -25.35 9.84
CA GLY A 329 -17.83 -26.44 10.49
C GLY A 329 -17.77 -26.25 12.00
N TYR A 330 -17.37 -25.06 12.48
CA TYR A 330 -17.35 -24.77 13.92
C TYR A 330 -18.74 -24.81 14.54
N PHE A 331 -19.74 -24.31 13.81
CA PHE A 331 -21.12 -24.37 14.26
C PHE A 331 -21.58 -25.82 14.42
N THR A 332 -21.30 -26.70 13.45
CA THR A 332 -21.70 -28.11 13.46
C THR A 332 -21.12 -28.85 14.66
N ASP A 333 -19.81 -28.71 14.89
CA ASP A 333 -19.11 -29.39 15.98
C ASP A 333 -19.62 -28.95 17.37
N ILE A 334 -20.09 -27.71 17.47
CA ILE A 334 -20.63 -27.14 18.73
C ILE A 334 -22.13 -27.44 18.88
N TYR A 335 -22.87 -27.45 17.77
CA TYR A 335 -24.31 -27.59 17.74
C TYR A 335 -24.76 -28.96 18.28
N VAL A 336 -24.14 -30.03 17.79
CA VAL A 336 -24.32 -31.39 18.27
C VAL A 336 -22.96 -32.10 18.26
N ASP A 337 -22.61 -32.75 19.37
CA ASP A 337 -21.33 -33.45 19.52
C ASP A 337 -21.18 -34.59 18.50
N ASP A 338 -20.06 -34.63 17.77
CA ASP A 338 -19.81 -35.60 16.69
C ASP A 338 -19.78 -37.04 17.16
N ARG A 339 -19.44 -37.28 18.43
CA ARG A 339 -19.48 -38.62 19.04
C ARG A 339 -20.89 -39.22 19.08
N CYS A 340 -21.93 -38.41 18.86
CA CYS A 340 -23.31 -38.88 18.69
C CYS A 340 -23.55 -39.70 17.43
N TYR A 341 -22.64 -39.61 16.45
CA TYR A 341 -22.73 -40.23 15.14
C TYR A 341 -21.66 -41.31 14.91
N GLU A 342 -20.82 -41.59 15.90
CA GLU A 342 -19.85 -42.67 15.86
C GLU A 342 -20.46 -44.03 16.24
N ASN A 343 -19.85 -45.12 15.77
CA ASN A 343 -20.25 -46.50 16.07
C ASN A 343 -19.78 -46.97 17.48
N THR A 344 -19.39 -46.05 18.37
CA THR A 344 -18.90 -46.32 19.72
C THR A 344 -19.97 -46.05 20.77
N SER A 345 -19.88 -46.70 21.93
CA SER A 345 -20.79 -46.43 23.04
C SER A 345 -20.57 -45.01 23.57
N LEU A 346 -21.63 -44.19 23.61
CA LEU A 346 -21.54 -42.81 24.10
C LEU A 346 -21.01 -42.76 25.55
N PRO A 347 -20.01 -41.90 25.83
CA PRO A 347 -19.61 -41.60 27.20
C PRO A 347 -20.77 -40.93 27.97
N ALA A 348 -20.85 -41.17 29.28
CA ALA A 348 -21.94 -40.69 30.13
C ALA A 348 -22.05 -39.15 30.23
N ASN A 349 -21.01 -38.41 29.84
CA ASN A 349 -20.98 -36.95 29.85
C ASN A 349 -21.40 -36.30 28.51
N VAL A 350 -21.74 -37.09 27.48
CA VAL A 350 -22.09 -36.59 26.15
C VAL A 350 -23.60 -36.63 25.94
N THR A 351 -24.19 -35.51 25.56
CA THR A 351 -25.60 -35.41 25.18
C THR A 351 -25.74 -35.12 23.68
N CYS A 352 -26.64 -35.84 23.01
CA CYS A 352 -26.94 -35.65 21.58
C CYS A 352 -28.09 -34.66 21.32
N SER A 353 -28.26 -33.71 22.23
CA SER A 353 -29.27 -32.66 22.13
C SER A 353 -28.65 -31.41 21.49
N PRO A 354 -29.34 -30.74 20.56
CA PRO A 354 -28.90 -29.48 20.00
C PRO A 354 -28.60 -28.41 21.06
N ARG A 355 -27.44 -27.77 20.97
CA ARG A 355 -27.11 -26.59 21.78
C ARG A 355 -27.65 -25.33 21.12
N TYR A 356 -28.91 -24.97 21.36
CA TYR A 356 -29.56 -23.80 20.71
C TYR A 356 -28.81 -22.47 20.87
N VAL A 357 -28.05 -22.28 21.96
CA VAL A 357 -27.20 -21.09 22.16
C VAL A 357 -26.17 -20.92 21.03
N SER A 358 -25.68 -22.01 20.45
CA SER A 358 -24.76 -21.98 19.31
C SER A 358 -25.39 -21.45 18.03
N ILE A 359 -26.68 -21.71 17.79
CA ILE A 359 -27.42 -21.14 16.66
C ILE A 359 -27.37 -19.62 16.76
N PHE A 360 -27.79 -19.07 17.91
CA PHE A 360 -27.79 -17.63 18.10
C PHE A 360 -26.39 -17.05 17.93
N TYR A 361 -25.38 -17.63 18.57
CA TYR A 361 -24.00 -17.16 18.49
C TYR A 361 -23.48 -17.11 17.04
N PHE A 362 -23.58 -18.20 16.28
CA PHE A 362 -23.01 -18.26 14.93
C PHE A 362 -23.86 -17.49 13.91
N VAL A 363 -25.20 -17.56 13.99
CA VAL A 363 -26.07 -16.83 13.06
C VAL A 363 -25.88 -15.31 13.21
N THR A 364 -25.83 -14.78 14.44
CA THR A 364 -25.59 -13.34 14.63
C THR A 364 -24.18 -12.93 14.23
N TYR A 365 -23.19 -13.80 14.48
CA TYR A 365 -21.81 -13.60 14.05
C TYR A 365 -21.68 -13.53 12.51
N VAL A 366 -22.33 -14.45 11.80
CA VAL A 366 -22.29 -14.52 10.33
C VAL A 366 -23.02 -13.33 9.71
N ILE A 367 -24.22 -12.99 10.19
CA ILE A 367 -24.97 -11.84 9.66
C ILE A 367 -24.20 -10.52 9.91
N THR A 368 -23.71 -10.30 11.12
CA THR A 368 -23.08 -9.01 11.48
C THR A 368 -21.61 -8.94 11.06
N GLY A 369 -20.84 -9.99 11.33
CA GLY A 369 -19.42 -10.05 11.01
C GLY A 369 -19.19 -10.31 9.53
N VAL A 370 -19.59 -11.49 9.04
CA VAL A 370 -19.27 -11.91 7.67
C VAL A 370 -20.03 -11.07 6.64
N PHE A 371 -21.36 -11.00 6.76
CA PHE A 371 -22.16 -10.35 5.72
C PHE A 371 -22.21 -8.84 5.84
N PHE A 372 -22.32 -8.25 7.02
CA PHE A 372 -22.32 -6.79 7.14
C PHE A 372 -20.91 -6.20 7.10
N LEU A 373 -20.04 -6.55 8.05
CA LEU A 373 -18.68 -5.97 8.13
C LEU A 373 -17.77 -6.48 6.99
N GLY A 374 -17.87 -7.74 6.59
CA GLY A 374 -17.10 -8.29 5.47
C GLY A 374 -17.46 -7.64 4.13
N ASN A 375 -18.74 -7.36 3.87
CA ASN A 375 -19.13 -6.68 2.64
C ASN A 375 -18.81 -5.18 2.65
N LEU A 376 -18.71 -4.54 3.82
CA LEU A 376 -18.20 -3.16 3.93
C LEU A 376 -16.75 -3.05 3.45
N PHE A 377 -15.92 -4.07 3.70
CA PHE A 377 -14.55 -4.13 3.20
C PHE A 377 -14.51 -4.13 1.66
N ILE A 378 -15.38 -4.91 1.01
CA ILE A 378 -15.50 -4.94 -0.45
C ILE A 378 -15.95 -3.58 -0.99
N ALA A 379 -16.93 -2.94 -0.33
CA ALA A 379 -17.43 -1.63 -0.71
C ALA A 379 -16.30 -0.58 -0.74
N ILE A 380 -15.46 -0.51 0.31
CA ILE A 380 -14.32 0.42 0.36
C ILE A 380 -13.34 0.16 -0.77
N ILE A 381 -13.00 -1.10 -1.03
CA ILE A 381 -12.06 -1.43 -2.08
C ILE A 381 -12.63 -1.01 -3.44
N LEU A 382 -13.89 -1.33 -3.73
CA LEU A 382 -14.54 -0.95 -4.98
C LEU A 382 -14.60 0.57 -5.15
N GLU A 383 -14.94 1.31 -4.10
CA GLU A 383 -14.91 2.78 -4.11
C GLU A 383 -13.51 3.30 -4.48
N ARG A 384 -12.45 2.76 -3.87
CA ARG A 384 -11.07 3.23 -4.13
C ARG A 384 -10.53 2.83 -5.49
N PHE A 385 -10.83 1.63 -5.95
CA PHE A 385 -10.47 1.20 -7.31
C PHE A 385 -11.25 1.99 -8.36
N SER A 386 -12.52 2.31 -8.10
CA SER A 386 -13.35 3.19 -8.94
C SER A 386 -12.77 4.61 -9.00
N PHE A 387 -12.43 5.18 -7.84
CA PHE A 387 -11.81 6.51 -7.75
C PHE A 387 -10.47 6.59 -8.48
N CYS A 388 -9.61 5.56 -8.38
CA CYS A 388 -8.35 5.54 -9.13
C CYS A 388 -8.52 5.25 -10.62
N ALA A 389 -9.65 4.67 -11.03
CA ALA A 389 -9.97 4.41 -12.43
C ALA A 389 -10.62 5.63 -13.11
N SER A 390 -11.33 6.48 -12.37
CA SER A 390 -11.86 7.75 -12.89
C SER A 390 -10.73 8.77 -13.11
N GLU A 391 -10.93 9.70 -14.05
CA GLU A 391 -9.99 10.82 -14.27
C GLU A 391 -9.75 11.65 -13.00
N GLU A 392 -10.64 11.56 -12.00
CA GLU A 392 -10.50 12.20 -10.69
C GLU A 392 -9.31 11.66 -9.87
N GLY A 393 -8.99 10.37 -9.97
CA GLY A 393 -7.86 9.76 -9.24
C GLY A 393 -6.49 9.95 -9.88
N VAL A 394 -6.42 10.40 -11.14
CA VAL A 394 -5.15 10.65 -11.86
C VAL A 394 -4.99 12.13 -12.24
N GLY A 395 -6.07 12.92 -12.21
CA GLY A 395 -6.09 14.32 -12.59
C GLY A 395 -7.28 15.14 -12.05
N GLY A 396 -7.93 14.71 -10.96
CA GLY A 396 -9.10 15.36 -10.38
C GLY A 396 -8.82 16.72 -9.75
N SER A 397 -9.46 17.71 -10.36
CA SER A 397 -9.65 19.13 -10.05
C SER A 397 -9.53 19.59 -8.59
N GLY A 398 -8.78 20.69 -8.39
CA GLY A 398 -8.83 21.55 -7.19
C GLY A 398 -7.79 21.21 -6.12
N GLU A 399 -8.02 20.15 -5.35
CA GLU A 399 -7.25 19.84 -4.13
C GLU A 399 -5.85 19.29 -4.43
N SER A 400 -5.73 18.48 -5.49
CA SER A 400 -4.44 17.99 -6.01
C SER A 400 -3.55 19.12 -6.54
N ASN A 401 -4.15 20.10 -7.21
CA ASN A 401 -3.49 21.32 -7.70
C ASN A 401 -3.08 22.24 -6.54
N PHE A 402 -3.92 22.36 -5.51
CA PHE A 402 -3.59 23.09 -4.28
C PHE A 402 -2.41 22.45 -3.54
N LEU A 403 -2.44 21.13 -3.34
CA LEU A 403 -1.36 20.41 -2.67
C LEU A 403 -0.05 20.45 -3.49
N TYR A 404 -0.16 20.37 -4.81
CA TYR A 404 0.98 20.59 -5.72
C TYR A 404 1.52 22.02 -5.63
N ALA A 405 0.65 23.02 -5.65
CA ALA A 405 1.01 24.43 -5.53
C ALA A 405 1.69 24.69 -4.18
N THR A 406 1.15 24.19 -3.08
CA THR A 406 1.73 24.34 -1.73
C THR A 406 3.06 23.60 -1.58
N MET A 407 3.20 22.39 -2.13
CA MET A 407 4.49 21.68 -2.16
C MET A 407 5.54 22.42 -2.98
N THR A 408 5.15 22.97 -4.13
CA THR A 408 6.01 23.75 -5.01
C THR A 408 6.42 25.05 -4.33
N LEU A 409 5.48 25.78 -3.73
CA LEU A 409 5.72 26.98 -2.91
C LEU A 409 6.67 26.69 -1.75
N LYS A 410 6.47 25.61 -0.99
CA LYS A 410 7.38 25.23 0.11
C LYS A 410 8.77 24.84 -0.40
N ARG A 411 8.87 24.20 -1.57
CA ARG A 411 10.17 23.88 -2.19
C ARG A 411 10.90 25.16 -2.61
N VAL A 412 10.19 26.09 -3.25
CA VAL A 412 10.72 27.40 -3.65
C VAL A 412 11.12 28.22 -2.43
N ALA A 413 10.28 28.33 -1.41
CA ALA A 413 10.59 29.03 -0.16
C ALA A 413 11.83 28.47 0.55
N ARG A 414 11.99 27.13 0.62
CA ARG A 414 13.22 26.51 1.15
C ARG A 414 14.45 26.82 0.31
N GLN A 415 14.30 26.92 -1.02
CA GLN A 415 15.38 27.26 -1.93
C GLN A 415 15.79 28.72 -1.80
N ILE A 416 14.82 29.63 -1.63
CA ILE A 416 15.04 31.05 -1.31
C ILE A 416 15.76 31.18 0.03
N SER A 417 15.22 30.57 1.09
CA SER A 417 15.81 30.62 2.43
C SER A 417 17.26 30.11 2.43
N ARG A 418 17.56 29.02 1.69
CA ARG A 418 18.95 28.55 1.53
C ARG A 418 19.83 29.53 0.76
N SER A 419 19.35 30.04 -0.37
CA SER A 419 20.11 30.95 -1.23
C SER A 419 20.43 32.26 -0.51
N VAL A 420 19.44 32.84 0.20
CA VAL A 420 19.63 34.04 1.03
C VAL A 420 20.58 33.76 2.19
N ARG A 421 20.50 32.60 2.84
CA ARG A 421 21.38 32.19 3.96
C ARG A 421 22.81 31.87 3.52
N GLU A 422 23.01 31.45 2.28
CA GLU A 422 24.34 31.29 1.68
C GLU A 422 24.92 32.63 1.23
N ALA A 423 24.10 33.51 0.63
CA ALA A 423 24.51 34.87 0.27
C ALA A 423 24.89 35.70 1.51
N THR A 424 24.12 35.63 2.60
CA THR A 424 24.43 36.35 3.85
C THR A 424 25.69 35.90 4.56
N LYS A 425 26.21 34.69 4.29
CA LYS A 425 27.47 34.18 4.86
C LYS A 425 28.73 34.72 4.18
N LEU A 426 28.61 35.26 2.97
CA LEU A 426 29.73 35.78 2.20
C LEU A 426 29.99 37.26 2.56
N ALA A 427 31.26 37.66 2.63
CA ALA A 427 31.62 39.06 2.81
C ALA A 427 31.19 39.89 1.57
N PRO A 428 30.88 41.19 1.70
CA PRO A 428 30.41 42.02 0.58
C PRO A 428 31.30 41.98 -0.67
N SER A 429 32.63 41.93 -0.48
CA SER A 429 33.59 41.79 -1.58
C SER A 429 33.54 40.43 -2.29
N GLU A 430 33.37 39.33 -1.54
CA GLU A 430 33.25 37.98 -2.10
C GLU A 430 31.95 37.80 -2.91
N ARG A 431 30.89 38.54 -2.55
CA ARG A 431 29.62 38.54 -3.31
C ARG A 431 29.78 39.24 -4.67
N GLN A 432 30.49 40.37 -4.69
CA GLN A 432 30.76 41.13 -5.90
C GLN A 432 31.60 40.30 -6.89
N ASP A 433 32.63 39.61 -6.40
CA ASP A 433 33.48 38.75 -7.22
C ASP A 433 32.70 37.56 -7.82
N ALA A 434 31.86 36.90 -7.01
CA ALA A 434 31.00 35.82 -7.49
C ALA A 434 29.96 36.29 -8.54
N TYR A 435 29.43 37.51 -8.38
CA TYR A 435 28.52 38.14 -9.34
C TYR A 435 29.21 38.45 -10.67
N VAL A 436 30.40 39.07 -10.63
CA VAL A 436 31.19 39.40 -11.83
C VAL A 436 31.61 38.14 -12.58
N GLU A 437 31.99 37.07 -11.87
CA GLU A 437 32.37 35.79 -12.46
C GLU A 437 31.19 35.09 -13.15
N LYS A 438 30.01 35.07 -12.51
CA LYS A 438 28.77 34.56 -13.13
C LYS A 438 28.32 35.37 -14.33
N ARG A 439 28.38 36.71 -14.27
CA ARG A 439 28.02 37.59 -15.39
C ARG A 439 28.96 37.39 -16.57
N ARG A 440 30.26 37.16 -16.32
CA ARG A 440 31.24 36.74 -17.34
C ARG A 440 30.92 35.36 -17.93
N ALA A 441 30.49 34.39 -17.13
CA ALA A 441 30.06 33.08 -17.62
C ALA A 441 28.80 33.17 -18.49
N ARG A 442 27.83 34.04 -18.13
CA ARG A 442 26.61 34.31 -18.90
C ARG A 442 26.90 35.01 -20.23
N SER A 443 27.80 36.00 -20.22
CA SER A 443 28.28 36.68 -21.43
C SER A 443 28.96 35.71 -22.41
N LYS A 444 29.71 34.72 -21.91
CA LYS A 444 30.31 33.66 -22.73
C LYS A 444 29.28 32.66 -23.28
N ALA A 445 28.16 32.45 -22.60
CA ALA A 445 27.10 31.55 -23.07
C ALA A 445 26.21 32.20 -24.15
N GLY A 446 26.21 33.53 -24.26
CA GLY A 446 25.35 34.29 -25.19
C GLY A 446 25.84 34.38 -26.64
N SER A 447 26.99 33.81 -27.02
CA SER A 447 27.50 33.89 -28.41
C SER A 447 27.25 32.64 -29.28
N GLY A 448 26.47 31.65 -28.79
CA GLY A 448 26.09 30.46 -29.56
C GLY A 448 24.61 30.48 -29.96
N THR A 449 24.33 30.57 -31.26
CA THR A 449 23.00 30.46 -31.85
C THR A 449 22.43 29.04 -31.67
N ALA A 450 21.38 28.89 -30.86
CA ALA A 450 20.47 27.75 -30.93
C ALA A 450 19.04 28.16 -30.49
N THR A 451 18.07 27.80 -31.32
CA THR A 451 16.61 27.99 -31.19
C THR A 451 16.04 27.52 -29.84
N PRO A 452 14.99 28.17 -29.30
CA PRO A 452 14.46 27.85 -27.98
C PRO A 452 13.52 26.64 -28.04
N SER A 453 14.04 25.47 -27.67
CA SER A 453 13.21 24.40 -27.11
C SER A 453 13.20 24.56 -25.59
N THR A 454 12.01 24.82 -25.01
CA THR A 454 11.62 24.70 -23.59
C THR A 454 12.74 24.82 -22.53
N PRO A 455 12.82 25.91 -21.74
CA PRO A 455 13.86 26.05 -20.75
C PRO A 455 13.62 25.11 -19.56
N HIS A 456 14.57 24.20 -19.32
CA HIS A 456 14.65 23.38 -18.12
C HIS A 456 15.28 24.18 -16.96
N LEU A 457 14.72 24.06 -15.75
CA LEU A 457 15.31 24.56 -14.50
C LEU A 457 16.78 24.11 -14.35
N SER A 458 17.71 25.06 -14.42
CA SER A 458 19.13 24.82 -14.12
C SER A 458 19.33 24.71 -12.60
N LYS A 459 19.96 23.62 -12.15
CA LYS A 459 20.10 23.23 -10.73
C LYS A 459 21.39 23.70 -10.05
N ASN A 460 22.26 24.47 -10.71
CA ASN A 460 23.57 24.82 -10.16
C ASN A 460 23.64 26.29 -9.71
N ASN A 461 23.27 26.52 -8.44
CA ASN A 461 23.59 27.73 -7.70
C ASN A 461 24.31 27.35 -6.40
N SER A 462 25.54 26.84 -6.51
CA SER A 462 26.46 26.75 -5.38
C SER A 462 27.64 27.69 -5.64
N ILE A 463 27.83 28.66 -4.74
CA ILE A 463 28.98 29.57 -4.77
C ILE A 463 30.18 28.77 -4.25
N GLN A 464 31.11 28.37 -5.12
CA GLN A 464 32.40 27.78 -4.73
C GLN A 464 33.42 28.90 -4.51
N ARG A 465 34.21 28.79 -3.43
CA ARG A 465 35.38 29.65 -3.19
C ARG A 465 36.44 29.38 -4.26
N ALA A 466 36.70 30.36 -5.13
CA ALA A 466 37.83 30.32 -6.04
C ALA A 466 39.10 30.85 -5.35
N SER A 467 40.17 30.04 -5.33
CA SER A 467 41.50 30.42 -4.86
C SER A 467 42.26 31.23 -5.92
N THR A 468 42.93 32.28 -5.46
CA THR A 468 43.92 33.16 -6.11
C THR A 468 44.65 32.63 -7.36
N ALA A 469 44.59 33.37 -8.47
CA ALA A 469 45.66 33.40 -9.48
C ALA A 469 45.70 34.77 -10.20
N SER A 470 46.89 35.36 -10.22
CA SER A 470 47.27 36.65 -10.79
C SER A 470 47.36 36.63 -12.31
N THR A 471 46.85 37.66 -13.02
CA THR A 471 47.45 38.19 -14.26
C THR A 471 46.91 39.60 -14.61
N THR A 472 47.76 40.39 -15.25
CA THR A 472 47.78 41.83 -15.54
C THR A 472 46.63 42.42 -16.39
N PRO A 473 46.36 43.76 -16.33
CA PRO A 473 45.27 44.40 -17.07
C PRO A 473 45.73 44.96 -18.43
N ALA A 474 44.89 44.77 -19.47
CA ALA A 474 44.98 45.52 -20.72
C ALA A 474 43.73 46.42 -20.86
N SER A 475 43.98 47.65 -21.27
CA SER A 475 43.08 48.80 -21.35
C SER A 475 42.05 48.72 -22.48
N ALA A 476 40.78 49.04 -22.18
CA ALA A 476 39.83 49.64 -23.10
C ALA A 476 38.90 50.59 -22.32
N SER A 477 38.63 51.74 -22.93
CA SER A 477 38.13 52.99 -22.33
C SER A 477 36.59 53.12 -22.47
N PRO A 478 35.94 54.20 -21.97
CA PRO A 478 34.75 54.11 -21.14
C PRO A 478 33.47 54.56 -21.87
N HIS A 479 32.30 54.09 -21.42
CA HIS A 479 31.07 54.87 -21.26
C HIS A 479 29.89 53.94 -20.97
N GLY A 480 29.15 54.28 -19.91
CA GLY A 480 28.09 53.50 -19.30
C GLY A 480 28.31 53.54 -17.80
N ASP A 481 27.74 54.55 -17.15
CA ASP A 481 27.87 54.82 -15.72
C ASP A 481 27.66 53.54 -14.90
N PHE A 482 28.66 53.24 -14.07
CA PHE A 482 28.63 52.14 -13.11
C PHE A 482 27.84 52.65 -11.90
N ASP A 483 26.60 52.19 -11.74
CA ASP A 483 25.87 52.44 -10.49
C ASP A 483 26.46 51.51 -9.40
N PRO A 484 27.03 52.02 -8.30
CA PRO A 484 27.75 51.20 -7.31
C PRO A 484 26.83 50.33 -6.43
N PHE A 485 25.54 50.25 -6.72
CA PHE A 485 24.49 49.74 -5.84
C PHE A 485 23.65 48.59 -6.38
N ASP A 486 24.00 47.98 -7.53
CA ASP A 486 23.30 46.76 -7.96
C ASP A 486 23.65 45.59 -7.01
N ASP A 487 22.74 45.34 -6.06
CA ASP A 487 22.86 44.31 -5.04
C ASP A 487 22.65 42.92 -5.69
N PRO A 488 23.54 41.94 -5.48
CA PRO A 488 23.36 40.55 -5.95
C PRO A 488 22.09 39.83 -5.45
N THR A 489 21.31 40.44 -4.54
CA THR A 489 19.93 40.06 -4.27
C THR A 489 19.04 40.17 -5.51
N ASP A 490 19.28 41.10 -6.43
CA ASP A 490 18.40 41.37 -7.58
C ASP A 490 18.30 40.19 -8.56
N GLU A 491 19.39 39.43 -8.76
CA GLU A 491 19.36 38.23 -9.61
C GLU A 491 18.67 37.04 -8.92
N VAL A 492 18.77 36.96 -7.59
CA VAL A 492 18.00 36.00 -6.78
C VAL A 492 16.52 36.35 -6.87
N ILE A 493 16.19 37.64 -6.82
CA ILE A 493 14.83 38.16 -6.94
C ILE A 493 14.26 37.93 -8.33
N ASP A 494 15.02 38.11 -9.40
CA ASP A 494 14.58 37.82 -10.77
C ASP A 494 14.34 36.32 -11.00
N THR A 495 15.20 35.47 -10.45
CA THR A 495 15.00 34.01 -10.49
C THR A 495 13.76 33.61 -9.69
N VAL A 496 13.50 34.27 -8.56
CA VAL A 496 12.32 34.07 -7.73
C VAL A 496 11.05 34.58 -8.42
N ARG A 497 11.13 35.74 -9.09
CA ARG A 497 10.06 36.35 -9.90
C ARG A 497 9.66 35.45 -11.05
N SER A 498 10.62 34.94 -11.83
CA SER A 498 10.37 34.01 -12.94
C SER A 498 9.68 32.72 -12.48
N ASN A 499 10.12 32.15 -11.34
CA ASN A 499 9.49 30.96 -10.77
C ASN A 499 8.07 31.25 -10.23
N LEU A 500 7.85 32.41 -9.62
CA LEU A 500 6.53 32.84 -9.12
C LEU A 500 5.54 33.15 -10.26
N GLU A 501 6.00 33.74 -11.36
CA GLU A 501 5.20 34.00 -12.56
C GLU A 501 4.83 32.70 -13.29
N GLU A 502 5.75 31.74 -13.37
CA GLU A 502 5.47 30.41 -13.94
C GLU A 502 4.43 29.65 -13.09
N ILE A 503 4.51 29.76 -11.76
CA ILE A 503 3.50 29.21 -10.85
C ILE A 503 2.16 29.92 -11.07
N ARG A 504 2.13 31.26 -11.10
CA ARG A 504 0.91 32.05 -11.34
C ARG A 504 0.22 31.67 -12.66
N ALA A 505 0.98 31.44 -13.71
CA ALA A 505 0.47 31.01 -15.02
C ALA A 505 -0.13 29.58 -14.97
N LYS A 506 0.42 28.69 -14.14
CA LYS A 506 -0.08 27.31 -13.97
C LYS A 506 -1.29 27.21 -13.02
N THR A 507 -1.45 28.15 -12.08
CA THR A 507 -2.57 28.18 -11.13
C THR A 507 -3.84 28.83 -11.73
N GLN A 508 -3.74 29.54 -12.86
CA GLN A 508 -4.86 30.20 -13.55
C GLN A 508 -5.64 29.29 -14.53
N SER A 509 -5.77 27.99 -14.23
CA SER A 509 -6.86 27.20 -14.81
C SER A 509 -8.17 27.64 -14.12
N PRO A 510 -9.25 27.98 -14.86
CA PRO A 510 -10.47 28.52 -14.28
C PRO A 510 -11.26 27.41 -13.60
N ILE A 511 -10.92 27.11 -12.35
CA ILE A 511 -11.77 26.38 -11.43
C ILE A 511 -11.95 27.32 -10.26
N ALA A 512 -13.20 27.75 -10.05
CA ALA A 512 -13.59 28.69 -9.00
C ALA A 512 -13.11 28.18 -7.63
N VAL A 513 -12.11 28.88 -7.07
CA VAL A 513 -11.68 28.69 -5.69
C VAL A 513 -12.52 29.68 -4.88
N GLU A 514 -13.64 29.21 -4.35
CA GLU A 514 -14.49 29.95 -3.41
C GLU A 514 -13.75 30.17 -2.06
N ASP A 515 -13.48 31.44 -1.78
CA ASP A 515 -13.65 32.24 -0.55
C ASP A 515 -13.37 31.71 0.88
N ASP A 516 -12.75 30.55 1.12
CA ASP A 516 -12.52 30.08 2.52
C ASP A 516 -11.08 29.71 2.93
N LEU A 517 -10.08 30.15 2.17
CA LEU A 517 -8.66 29.98 2.54
C LEU A 517 -7.90 31.31 2.40
N ASP A 518 -7.61 31.93 3.53
CA ASP A 518 -7.01 33.25 3.61
C ASP A 518 -5.53 33.21 3.23
N PHE A 519 -5.29 33.22 1.92
CA PHE A 519 -3.97 33.44 1.33
C PHE A 519 -3.56 34.92 1.34
N GLU A 520 -4.37 35.83 1.90
CA GLU A 520 -4.05 37.26 1.90
C GLU A 520 -2.74 37.56 2.62
N ASP A 521 -2.40 36.86 3.71
CA ASP A 521 -1.12 37.06 4.42
C ASP A 521 0.11 36.62 3.61
N VAL A 522 0.01 35.54 2.84
CA VAL A 522 1.10 35.06 1.98
C VAL A 522 1.17 35.87 0.70
N LYS A 523 0.02 36.25 0.12
CA LYS A 523 -0.08 37.16 -1.02
C LYS A 523 0.43 38.55 -0.64
N SER A 524 0.14 39.07 0.55
CA SER A 524 0.63 40.36 1.05
C SER A 524 2.13 40.30 1.33
N ALA A 525 2.62 39.27 2.02
CA ALA A 525 4.05 39.08 2.26
C ALA A 525 4.85 38.93 0.95
N LEU A 526 4.31 38.25 -0.06
CA LEU A 526 4.92 38.18 -1.40
C LEU A 526 4.80 39.52 -2.14
N ARG A 527 3.65 40.21 -2.06
CA ARG A 527 3.38 41.50 -2.72
C ARG A 527 4.23 42.64 -2.13
N ASP A 528 4.56 42.58 -0.85
CA ASP A 528 5.41 43.54 -0.15
C ASP A 528 6.90 43.23 -0.29
N ALA A 529 7.28 41.96 -0.47
CA ALA A 529 8.68 41.55 -0.66
C ALA A 529 9.18 41.63 -2.12
N LEU A 530 8.28 41.49 -3.10
CA LEU A 530 8.60 41.56 -4.54
C LEU A 530 9.13 42.93 -5.02
N PRO A 531 8.70 44.08 -4.46
CA PRO A 531 9.19 45.41 -4.86
C PRO A 531 10.43 45.88 -4.08
N THR A 532 10.62 45.45 -2.83
CA THR A 532 11.64 46.02 -1.92
C THR A 532 13.04 45.45 -2.10
N GLN A 533 13.15 44.29 -2.75
CA GLN A 533 14.42 43.63 -3.07
C GLN A 533 15.35 43.32 -1.87
N ASP A 534 14.87 43.49 -0.64
CA ASP A 534 15.63 43.26 0.58
C ASP A 534 15.63 41.77 0.98
N ALA A 535 16.82 41.26 1.31
CA ALA A 535 17.03 39.92 1.84
C ALA A 535 16.16 39.62 3.07
N ALA A 536 15.88 40.62 3.91
CA ALA A 536 15.01 40.47 5.08
C ALA A 536 13.54 40.23 4.69
N SER A 537 13.03 40.94 3.67
CA SER A 537 11.67 40.78 3.14
C SER A 537 11.47 39.44 2.45
N LEU A 538 12.47 38.97 1.69
CA LEU A 538 12.46 37.65 1.05
C LEU A 538 12.51 36.50 2.07
N LEU A 539 13.30 36.66 3.14
CA LEU A 539 13.31 35.71 4.26
C LEU A 539 11.99 35.72 5.02
N ALA A 540 11.37 36.88 5.20
CA ALA A 540 10.05 37.00 5.83
C ALA A 540 8.97 36.30 4.99
N ALA A 541 8.96 36.51 3.67
CA ALA A 541 8.05 35.81 2.74
C ALA A 541 8.32 34.29 2.71
N ALA A 542 9.57 33.86 2.68
CA ALA A 542 9.92 32.44 2.75
C ALA A 542 9.51 31.79 4.08
N ASN A 543 9.66 32.51 5.20
CA ASN A 543 9.22 32.06 6.52
C ASN A 543 7.69 32.05 6.64
N ALA A 544 6.97 33.00 6.01
CA ALA A 544 5.51 33.01 5.94
C ALA A 544 4.97 31.79 5.15
N VAL A 545 5.63 31.44 4.03
CA VAL A 545 5.31 30.23 3.26
C VAL A 545 5.66 28.95 4.03
N ASP A 546 6.72 28.94 4.83
CA ASP A 546 7.06 27.79 5.69
C ASP A 546 6.08 27.64 6.87
N ARG A 547 5.55 28.77 7.35
CA ARG A 547 4.49 28.88 8.36
C ARG A 547 3.09 28.57 7.83
N LEU A 548 2.90 28.38 6.51
CA LEU A 548 1.63 27.90 5.96
C LEU A 548 1.18 26.71 6.79
N PRO A 549 0.02 26.82 7.49
CA PRO A 549 -0.51 25.74 8.28
C PRO A 549 -0.61 24.50 7.40
N ARG A 550 -0.51 23.31 8.00
CA ARG A 550 -1.22 22.16 7.42
C ARG A 550 -2.71 22.52 7.51
N SER A 551 -3.22 23.37 6.62
CA SER A 551 -4.61 23.81 6.64
C SER A 551 -5.42 22.60 6.13
N ARG A 552 -6.05 21.78 6.97
CA ARG A 552 -6.72 22.08 8.24
C ARG A 552 -6.23 21.19 9.40
N ARG A 553 -6.16 21.79 10.59
CA ARG A 553 -6.46 21.10 11.84
C ARG A 553 -7.96 21.10 12.03
#